data_AF-A0A4Q7CRI0-F1
#
_entry.id   AF-A0A4Q7CRI0-F1
#
_cell.length_a   1.000
_cell.length_b   1.000
_cell.length_c   1.000
_cell.angle_alpha   90.00
_cell.angle_beta   90.00
_cell.angle_gamma   90.00
#
_symmetry.space_group_name_H-M   'P 1'
#
loop_
_entity.id
_entity.type
_entity.pdbx_description
1 polymer ?
#
loop_
_entity_poly.entity_id
_entity_poly.type
_entity_poly.pdbx_seq_one_letter_code
_entity_poly.pdbx_strand_id
1 'polypeptide(L)'
;EAALEISVVDTEKIAIQYYDKQVDYRNTNEIFRHIAYEKPKFDIKINLPHRDIRLDEILLSQLLLSPDYSLHLHDLYAVTMTPQAEISLMNRLQNTIDISLQIHDSEYFYRLSHLLNTLKARSINFPTKD
;
A
#
# COMPACT_ATOMS: atom_id res chain seq x y z
N GLU A 1 -3.31 -0.59 -16.65
CA GLU A 1 -3.66 -0.24 -15.25
C GLU A 1 -4.03 1.23 -15.25
N ALA A 2 -5.06 1.64 -14.50
CA ALA A 2 -5.51 3.02 -14.47
C ALA A 2 -5.10 3.64 -13.13
N ALA A 3 -4.46 4.80 -13.14
CA ALA A 3 -4.02 5.43 -11.91
C ALA A 3 -4.10 6.96 -11.96
N LEU A 4 -4.36 7.54 -10.79
CA LEU A 4 -4.19 8.95 -10.50
C LEU A 4 -2.93 9.12 -9.63
N GLU A 5 -1.91 9.74 -10.18
CA GLU A 5 -0.69 10.10 -9.48
C GLU A 5 -0.75 11.55 -8.99
N ILE A 6 -0.48 11.77 -7.71
CA ILE A 6 -0.45 13.08 -7.08
C ILE A 6 0.91 13.25 -6.40
N SER A 7 1.59 14.35 -6.65
CA SER A 7 2.93 14.57 -6.14
C SER A 7 2.95 15.73 -5.16
N VAL A 8 3.56 15.50 -3.99
CA VAL A 8 3.76 16.53 -2.97
C VAL A 8 4.89 17.48 -3.40
N VAL A 9 4.89 18.69 -2.84
CA VAL A 9 5.96 19.70 -3.00
C VAL A 9 7.32 19.04 -2.75
N ASP A 10 8.34 19.47 -3.50
CA ASP A 10 9.73 18.97 -3.45
C ASP A 10 9.97 17.57 -4.04
N THR A 11 9.07 17.09 -4.90
CA THR A 11 9.32 15.90 -5.74
C THR A 11 9.65 16.31 -7.18
N GLU A 12 10.56 15.60 -7.84
CA GLU A 12 10.89 15.82 -9.27
C GLU A 12 9.82 15.26 -10.23
N LYS A 13 8.63 14.93 -9.72
CA LYS A 13 7.54 14.28 -10.44
C LYS A 13 6.48 15.29 -10.91
N ILE A 14 5.65 14.88 -11.87
CA ILE A 14 4.51 15.68 -12.34
C ILE A 14 3.55 15.89 -11.15
N ALA A 15 3.09 17.13 -10.95
CA ALA A 15 2.25 17.50 -9.81
C ALA A 15 0.96 16.67 -9.73
N ILE A 16 0.27 16.48 -10.85
CA ILE A 16 -0.87 15.57 -10.96
C ILE A 16 -0.95 14.95 -12.35
N GLN A 17 -1.15 13.64 -12.40
CA GLN A 17 -1.30 12.90 -13.66
C GLN A 17 -2.37 11.82 -13.51
N TYR A 18 -3.26 11.71 -14.48
CA TYR A 18 -4.17 10.58 -14.62
C TYR A 18 -3.86 9.84 -15.91
N TYR A 19 -3.75 8.52 -15.84
CA TYR A 19 -3.62 7.68 -17.02
C TYR A 19 -4.45 6.40 -16.91
N ASP A 20 -4.91 5.93 -18.06
CA ASP A 20 -5.48 4.61 -18.24
C ASP A 20 -5.08 4.04 -19.62
N LYS A 21 -5.86 3.11 -20.18
CA LYS A 21 -5.58 2.55 -21.51
C LYS A 21 -5.86 3.52 -22.68
N GLN A 22 -6.59 4.59 -22.45
CA GLN A 22 -7.13 5.49 -23.46
C GLN A 22 -6.58 6.92 -23.35
N VAL A 23 -6.32 7.39 -22.13
CA VAL A 23 -5.93 8.78 -21.86
C VAL A 23 -4.67 8.87 -20.99
N ASP A 24 -3.94 9.96 -21.17
CA ASP A 24 -2.84 10.39 -20.30
C ASP A 24 -2.94 11.92 -20.15
N TYR A 25 -3.51 12.35 -19.03
CA TYR A 25 -3.71 13.76 -18.70
C TYR A 25 -2.74 14.21 -17.61
N ARG A 26 -2.06 15.34 -17.83
CA ARG A 26 -1.04 15.88 -16.92
C ARG A 26 -1.33 17.33 -16.61
N ASN A 27 -1.33 17.70 -15.33
CA ASN A 27 -1.50 19.09 -14.85
C ASN A 27 -2.67 19.84 -15.52
N THR A 28 -3.82 19.18 -15.67
CA THR A 28 -4.99 19.74 -16.36
C THR A 28 -6.29 19.37 -15.64
N ASN A 29 -7.29 20.25 -15.76
CA ASN A 29 -8.63 20.03 -15.22
C ASN A 29 -9.40 18.92 -15.96
N GLU A 30 -8.91 18.47 -17.13
CA GLU A 30 -9.49 17.30 -17.81
C GLU A 30 -9.43 16.04 -16.96
N ILE A 31 -8.46 15.95 -16.04
CA ILE A 31 -8.38 14.85 -15.07
C ILE A 31 -9.68 14.74 -14.27
N PHE A 32 -10.11 15.85 -13.67
CA PHE A 32 -11.32 15.87 -12.84
C PHE A 32 -12.59 15.71 -13.66
N ARG A 33 -12.63 16.29 -14.87
CA ARG A 33 -13.77 16.10 -15.80
C ARG A 33 -13.91 14.63 -16.16
N HIS A 34 -12.83 13.99 -16.60
CA HIS A 34 -12.82 12.59 -16.97
C HIS A 34 -13.26 11.71 -15.80
N ILE A 35 -12.69 11.89 -14.61
CA ILE A 35 -13.07 11.10 -13.42
C ILE A 35 -14.54 11.33 -13.04
N ALA A 36 -15.04 12.56 -13.06
CA ALA A 36 -16.41 12.88 -12.65
C ALA A 36 -17.47 12.33 -13.61
N TYR A 37 -17.20 12.36 -14.92
CA TYR A 37 -18.16 11.93 -15.94
C TYR A 37 -18.06 10.44 -16.25
N GLU A 38 -16.84 9.93 -16.46
CA GLU A 38 -16.63 8.53 -16.86
C GLU A 38 -16.63 7.56 -15.68
N LYS A 39 -16.45 8.06 -14.45
CA LYS A 39 -16.40 7.27 -13.20
C LYS A 39 -15.53 6.01 -13.30
N PRO A 40 -14.28 6.12 -13.79
CA PRO A 40 -13.41 4.97 -13.94
C PRO A 40 -13.06 4.36 -12.57
N LYS A 41 -12.75 3.07 -12.55
CA LYS A 41 -12.02 2.44 -11.43
C LYS A 41 -10.53 2.66 -11.66
N PHE A 42 -9.83 3.20 -10.67
CA PHE A 42 -8.41 3.51 -10.75
C PHE A 42 -7.77 3.49 -9.37
N ASP A 43 -6.46 3.32 -9.34
CA ASP A 43 -5.64 3.39 -8.14
C ASP A 43 -5.17 4.83 -7.89
N ILE A 44 -5.00 5.21 -6.63
CA ILE A 44 -4.42 6.51 -6.27
C ILE A 44 -2.98 6.29 -5.80
N LYS A 45 -2.03 6.94 -6.46
CA LYS A 45 -0.60 6.91 -6.11
C LYS A 45 -0.19 8.30 -5.61
N ILE A 46 0.52 8.37 -4.49
CA ILE A 46 1.00 9.63 -3.92
C ILE A 46 2.52 9.62 -3.89
N ASN A 47 3.17 10.53 -4.61
CA ASN A 47 4.61 10.71 -4.61
C ASN A 47 5.02 11.64 -3.47
N LEU A 48 5.88 11.15 -2.58
CA LEU A 48 6.34 11.87 -1.40
C LEU A 48 7.86 12.05 -1.46
N PRO A 49 8.40 13.22 -1.07
CA PRO A 49 9.83 13.47 -1.14
C PRO A 49 10.61 12.64 -0.11
N HIS A 50 10.00 12.34 1.03
CA HIS A 50 10.57 11.52 2.10
C HIS A 50 9.48 10.59 2.65
N ARG A 51 9.90 9.38 3.03
CA ARG A 51 9.03 8.39 3.65
C ARG A 51 8.76 8.77 5.11
N ASP A 52 7.52 9.18 5.43
CA ASP A 52 7.07 9.47 6.81
C ASP A 52 6.63 8.16 7.50
N ILE A 53 6.88 8.03 8.80
CA ILE A 53 6.41 6.90 9.60
C ILE A 53 4.88 6.75 9.59
N ARG A 54 4.14 7.85 9.44
CA ARG A 54 2.67 7.85 9.30
C ARG A 54 2.22 7.23 7.98
N LEU A 55 3.06 7.27 6.95
CA LEU A 55 2.79 6.60 5.68
C LEU A 55 2.93 5.08 5.80
N ASP A 56 3.82 4.61 6.66
CA ASP A 56 3.92 3.18 6.96
C ASP A 56 2.64 2.68 7.65
N GLU A 57 2.06 3.48 8.55
CA GLU A 57 0.77 3.16 9.19
C GLU A 57 -0.39 3.15 8.19
N ILE A 58 -0.41 4.09 7.25
CA ILE A 58 -1.43 4.18 6.20
C ILE A 58 -1.30 3.00 5.23
N LEU A 59 -0.10 2.75 4.70
CA LEU A 59 0.15 1.63 3.79
C LEU A 59 -0.19 0.31 4.47
N LEU A 60 0.17 0.17 5.74
CA LEU A 60 -0.20 -0.99 6.53
C LEU A 60 -1.73 -1.12 6.66
N SER A 61 -2.43 -0.04 6.99
CA SER A 61 -3.89 -0.09 7.08
C SER A 61 -4.53 -0.50 5.75
N GLN A 62 -3.99 -0.02 4.62
CA GLN A 62 -4.45 -0.39 3.29
C GLN A 62 -4.18 -1.87 2.98
N LEU A 63 -3.02 -2.40 3.34
CA LEU A 63 -2.70 -3.83 3.17
C LEU A 63 -3.62 -4.73 3.99
N LEU A 64 -3.93 -4.34 5.22
CA LEU A 64 -4.81 -5.09 6.12
C LEU A 64 -6.27 -5.09 5.62
N LEU A 65 -6.71 -3.96 5.09
CA LEU A 65 -8.11 -3.73 4.71
C LEU A 65 -8.42 -4.03 3.24
N SER A 66 -7.42 -4.11 2.36
CA SER A 66 -7.63 -4.36 0.92
C SER A 66 -8.03 -5.82 0.67
N PRO A 67 -9.20 -6.08 0.05
CA PRO A 67 -9.61 -7.43 -0.36
C PRO A 67 -8.59 -8.07 -1.30
N ASP A 68 -7.99 -7.28 -2.18
CA ASP A 68 -7.01 -7.70 -3.20
C ASP A 68 -5.55 -7.54 -2.71
N TYR A 69 -5.30 -7.87 -1.44
CA TYR A 69 -3.97 -7.72 -0.82
C TYR A 69 -2.83 -8.43 -1.59
N SER A 70 -3.13 -9.47 -2.35
CA SER A 70 -2.17 -10.21 -3.18
C SER A 70 -1.49 -9.33 -4.24
N LEU A 71 -2.19 -8.33 -4.77
CA LEU A 71 -1.61 -7.38 -5.74
C LEU A 71 -0.55 -6.48 -5.08
N HIS A 72 -0.70 -6.22 -3.78
CA HIS A 72 0.19 -5.37 -3.00
C HIS A 72 1.30 -6.14 -2.27
N LEU A 73 1.31 -7.48 -2.34
CA LEU A 73 2.38 -8.29 -1.76
C LEU A 73 3.74 -8.04 -2.44
N HIS A 74 3.74 -7.68 -3.72
CA HIS A 74 4.98 -7.31 -4.41
C HIS A 74 5.55 -5.99 -3.87
N ASP A 75 4.67 -5.02 -3.58
CA ASP A 75 5.04 -3.73 -3.02
C ASP A 75 5.66 -3.85 -1.62
N LEU A 76 5.26 -4.87 -0.85
CA LEU A 76 5.88 -5.17 0.45
C LEU A 76 7.38 -5.49 0.37
N TYR A 77 7.85 -6.05 -0.76
CA TYR A 77 9.28 -6.28 -0.96
C TYR A 77 10.04 -4.99 -1.29
N ALA A 78 9.38 -4.04 -1.97
CA ALA A 78 9.96 -2.73 -2.28
C ALA A 78 9.96 -1.77 -1.07
N VAL A 79 9.10 -2.04 -0.09
CA VAL A 79 8.93 -1.21 1.10
C VAL A 79 10.10 -1.36 2.08
N THR A 80 11.03 -0.42 2.12
CA THR A 80 12.03 -0.27 3.21
C THR A 80 11.38 0.19 4.53
N MET A 81 11.22 -0.71 5.50
CA MET A 81 10.72 -0.37 6.84
C MET A 81 11.90 -0.21 7.81
N THR A 82 11.73 0.63 8.84
CA THR A 82 12.63 0.58 10.00
C THR A 82 12.39 -0.71 10.79
N PRO A 83 13.40 -1.26 11.49
CA PRO A 83 13.22 -2.46 12.31
C PRO A 83 12.08 -2.32 13.34
N GLN A 84 11.92 -1.12 13.90
CA GLN A 84 10.86 -0.82 14.86
C GLN A 84 9.46 -0.87 14.22
N ALA A 85 9.32 -0.36 12.99
CA ALA A 85 8.06 -0.41 12.26
C ALA A 85 7.70 -1.84 11.87
N GLU A 86 8.68 -2.65 11.47
CA GLU A 86 8.48 -4.06 11.14
C GLU A 86 8.02 -4.88 12.36
N ILE A 87 8.65 -4.70 13.52
CA ILE A 87 8.24 -5.35 14.78
C ILE A 87 6.82 -4.95 15.18
N SER A 88 6.50 -3.65 15.13
CA SER A 88 5.16 -3.12 15.45
C SER A 88 4.08 -3.73 14.54
N LEU A 89 4.38 -3.81 13.24
CA LEU A 89 3.54 -4.44 12.24
C LEU A 89 3.31 -5.93 12.54
N MET A 90 4.38 -6.69 12.76
CA MET A 90 4.27 -8.11 13.08
C MET A 90 3.40 -8.36 14.33
N ASN A 91 3.56 -7.54 15.37
CA ASN A 91 2.74 -7.62 16.58
C ASN A 91 1.27 -7.31 16.29
N ARG A 92 0.98 -6.29 15.47
CA ARG A 92 -0.39 -5.94 15.09
C ARG A 92 -1.06 -7.05 14.28
N LEU A 93 -0.33 -7.67 13.34
CA LEU A 93 -0.82 -8.82 12.58
C LEU A 93 -1.13 -10.00 13.49
N GLN A 94 -0.24 -10.32 14.41
CA GLN A 94 -0.44 -11.42 15.37
C GLN A 94 -1.72 -11.21 16.20
N ASN A 95 -1.91 -10.00 16.76
CA ASN A 95 -3.12 -9.66 17.52
C ASN A 95 -4.39 -9.73 16.65
N THR A 96 -4.30 -9.34 15.38
CA THR A 96 -5.46 -9.34 14.47
C THR A 96 -5.82 -10.75 14.00
N ILE A 97 -4.84 -11.64 13.85
CA ILE A 97 -5.06 -13.07 13.60
C ILE A 97 -5.85 -13.69 14.75
N ASP A 98 -5.50 -13.39 16.00
CA ASP A 98 -6.23 -13.90 17.16
C ASP A 98 -7.69 -13.44 17.16
N ILE A 99 -7.97 -12.20 16.74
CA ILE A 99 -9.34 -11.68 16.56
C ILE A 99 -10.04 -12.42 15.41
N SER A 100 -9.38 -12.66 14.28
CA SER A 100 -9.98 -13.38 13.14
C SER A 100 -10.46 -14.79 13.52
N LEU A 101 -9.71 -15.46 14.41
CA LEU A 101 -10.10 -16.75 14.99
C LEU A 101 -11.34 -16.65 15.88
N GLN A 102 -11.46 -15.58 16.67
CA GLN A 102 -12.62 -15.35 17.55
C GLN A 102 -13.91 -15.06 16.78
N ILE A 103 -13.82 -14.38 15.64
CA ILE A 103 -14.97 -14.05 14.78
C ILE A 103 -15.26 -15.12 13.72
N HIS A 104 -14.52 -16.23 13.72
CA HIS A 104 -14.64 -17.34 12.77
C HIS A 104 -14.53 -16.94 11.28
N ASP A 105 -13.71 -15.92 10.99
CA ASP A 105 -13.45 -15.47 9.62
C ASP A 105 -12.20 -16.16 9.06
N SER A 106 -12.41 -17.28 8.38
CA SER A 106 -11.33 -18.11 7.83
C SER A 106 -10.57 -17.45 6.68
N GLU A 107 -11.25 -16.62 5.90
CA GLU A 107 -10.64 -15.88 4.79
C GLU A 107 -9.72 -14.79 5.34
N TYR A 108 -10.22 -14.01 6.30
CA TYR A 108 -9.43 -12.97 6.96
C TYR A 108 -8.24 -13.57 7.72
N PHE A 109 -8.43 -14.70 8.40
CA PHE A 109 -7.35 -15.45 9.05
C PHE A 109 -6.25 -15.86 8.07
N TYR A 110 -6.62 -16.44 6.93
CA TYR A 110 -5.66 -16.90 5.93
C TYR A 110 -4.86 -15.72 5.34
N ARG A 111 -5.56 -14.62 5.01
CA ARG A 111 -4.94 -13.40 4.48
C ARG A 111 -3.89 -12.83 5.43
N LEU A 112 -4.26 -12.64 6.69
CA LEU A 112 -3.36 -12.07 7.71
C LEU A 112 -2.18 -12.99 8.02
N SER A 113 -2.43 -14.31 8.07
CA SER A 113 -1.38 -15.32 8.30
C SER A 113 -0.38 -15.35 7.15
N HIS A 114 -0.87 -15.26 5.90
CA HIS A 114 0.00 -15.18 4.73
C HIS A 114 0.85 -13.91 4.78
N LEU A 115 0.25 -12.75 5.09
CA LEU A 115 0.96 -11.48 5.18
C LEU A 115 2.06 -11.51 6.26
N LEU A 116 1.75 -12.05 7.44
CA LEU A 116 2.72 -12.21 8.53
C LEU A 116 3.89 -13.12 8.14
N ASN A 117 3.60 -14.23 7.47
CA ASN A 117 4.65 -15.16 7.04
C ASN A 117 5.55 -14.56 5.95
N THR A 118 5.00 -13.77 5.03
CA THR A 118 5.78 -13.02 4.04
C THR A 118 6.74 -12.03 4.69
N LEU A 119 6.29 -11.30 5.72
CA LEU A 119 7.15 -10.38 6.46
C LEU A 119 8.24 -11.11 7.26
N LYS A 120 7.90 -12.21 7.95
CA LYS A 120 8.88 -13.05 8.66
C LYS A 120 9.95 -13.61 7.72
N ALA A 121 9.55 -14.11 6.55
CA ALA A 121 10.50 -14.63 5.57
C ALA A 121 11.44 -13.54 5.04
N ARG A 122 10.98 -12.30 4.94
CA ARG A 122 11.82 -11.16 4.56
C ARG A 122 12.81 -10.79 5.66
N SER A 123 12.37 -10.65 6.91
CA SER A 123 13.24 -10.26 8.02
C SER A 123 14.36 -11.28 8.30
N ILE A 124 14.09 -12.57 8.09
CA ILE A 124 15.09 -13.64 8.20
C ILE A 124 16.15 -13.57 7.09
N ASN A 125 15.78 -13.08 5.89
CA ASN A 125 16.67 -13.03 4.73
C ASN A 125 17.51 -11.75 4.63
N PHE A 126 17.24 -10.74 5.47
CA PHE A 126 18.09 -9.56 5.61
C PHE A 126 18.59 -9.51 7.05
N PRO A 127 19.75 -10.12 7.37
CA PRO A 127 20.36 -9.89 8.67
C PRO A 127 20.58 -8.39 8.79
N THR A 128 20.04 -7.81 9.87
CA THR A 128 20.46 -6.50 10.36
C THR A 128 21.99 -6.51 10.35
N LYS A 129 22.60 -5.75 9.45
CA LYS A 129 24.03 -5.48 9.55
C LYS A 129 24.20 -4.72 10.86
N ASP A 130 24.94 -5.34 11.77
CA ASP A 130 25.51 -4.71 12.96
C ASP A 130 26.17 -3.36 12.65
#